data_AF-A0A976IFD6-F1
#
_entry.id   AF-A0A976IFD6-F1
#
_cell.length_a   1.000
_cell.length_b   1.000
_cell.length_c   1.000
_cell.angle_alpha   90.00
_cell.angle_beta   90.00
_cell.angle_gamma   90.00
#
_symmetry.space_group_name_H-M   'P 1'
#
loop_
_entity.id
_entity.type
_entity.pdbx_description
1 polymer ?
#
loop_
_entity_poly.entity_id
_entity_poly.type
_entity_poly.pdbx_seq_one_letter_code
_entity_poly.pdbx_strand_id
1 'polypeptide(L)'
;MKQNAFGLRGPLILYAPESRKQDWEIDNNEKSSFNLQICTIDLPGRHVCGITCSLTIAVDTIAAPLLAITLPIVQMINRSRLFSFKLVPTYRLRLINVAVLAPVIFSIDDHGFPSELINSLTLNAGHRYDIVIETENPSGQEAIGPYWMRAVGLYGLPWTRGTAATAGKGFTYEGLAIVSYKTDYGVEPTSEMQQELTTIDEVEFTPLSRVVLSQMASDCAILLFKMEDGLGYFSIDGDDFHTFQHPSEAPLFSIANGLTNEELHKIEYGEHIEVVLVSIKDEQHPFHMHSHAPLVVGSGVVSLKQIRDNQLPPLQLEDSMTRDVYTVPPCTPDGPDGCLDAGYLVLRFTADSPGVWIFHCHIDWHLKAGLSMILVEAKRNYKSRGLNPF
;
A
#
# COMPACT_ATOMS: atom_id res chain seq x y z
N MET A 1 -14.78 -11.35 -9.64
CA MET A 1 -13.58 -12.10 -10.11
C MET A 1 -12.36 -11.22 -9.86
N LYS A 2 -11.26 -11.76 -9.32
CA LYS A 2 -10.10 -10.99 -8.80
C LYS A 2 -9.10 -10.63 -9.90
N GLN A 3 -9.49 -9.76 -10.83
CA GLN A 3 -8.73 -9.54 -12.06
C GLN A 3 -7.31 -9.01 -11.82
N ASN A 4 -7.08 -8.16 -10.80
CA ASN A 4 -5.73 -7.67 -10.47
C ASN A 4 -4.80 -8.82 -10.06
N ALA A 5 -5.32 -9.84 -9.35
CA ALA A 5 -4.54 -10.95 -8.82
C ALA A 5 -4.04 -11.86 -9.94
N PHE A 6 -4.78 -11.90 -11.05
CA PHE A 6 -4.42 -12.62 -12.27
C PHE A 6 -3.63 -11.78 -13.28
N GLY A 7 -3.15 -10.60 -12.87
CA GLY A 7 -2.22 -9.80 -13.66
C GLY A 7 -2.82 -8.61 -14.41
N LEU A 8 -4.13 -8.32 -14.27
CA LEU A 8 -4.72 -7.10 -14.81
C LEU A 8 -4.38 -5.89 -13.91
N ARG A 9 -3.12 -5.48 -13.94
CA ARG A 9 -2.53 -4.38 -13.16
C ARG A 9 -1.34 -3.80 -13.91
N GLY A 10 -1.04 -2.53 -13.68
CA GLY A 10 0.10 -1.86 -14.30
C GLY A 10 0.34 -0.50 -13.68
N PRO A 11 1.50 0.11 -13.96
CA PRO A 11 1.85 1.42 -13.45
C PRO A 11 1.11 2.51 -14.25
N LEU A 12 0.64 3.53 -13.56
CA LEU A 12 0.23 4.80 -14.16
C LEU A 12 1.16 5.88 -13.63
N ILE A 13 1.91 6.54 -14.53
CA ILE A 13 2.89 7.56 -14.17
C ILE A 13 2.44 8.88 -14.78
N LEU A 14 2.30 9.89 -13.92
CA LEU A 14 2.01 11.26 -14.34
C LEU A 14 3.25 12.10 -14.07
N TYR A 15 3.89 12.58 -15.12
CA TYR A 15 5.06 13.45 -15.00
C TYR A 15 4.63 14.89 -14.72
N ALA A 16 5.33 15.55 -13.80
CA ALA A 16 5.14 16.97 -13.53
C ALA A 16 5.51 17.79 -14.78
N PRO A 17 4.81 18.92 -15.03
CA PRO A 17 5.23 19.86 -16.06
C PRO A 17 6.61 20.43 -15.70
N GLU A 18 7.40 20.80 -16.71
CA GLU A 18 8.79 21.24 -16.54
C GLU A 18 8.96 22.34 -15.48
N SER A 19 8.00 23.28 -15.41
CA SER A 19 8.01 24.39 -14.45
C SER A 19 7.79 23.98 -12.98
N ARG A 20 7.43 22.72 -12.70
CA ARG A 20 7.16 22.20 -11.35
C ARG A 20 8.00 20.98 -11.01
N LYS A 21 8.86 20.50 -11.93
CA LYS A 21 9.78 19.42 -11.65
C LYS A 21 10.71 19.84 -10.52
N GLN A 22 10.88 18.95 -9.55
CA GLN A 22 11.90 19.12 -8.52
C GLN A 22 13.26 18.63 -9.06
N ASP A 23 14.37 19.01 -8.42
CA ASP A 23 15.71 18.67 -8.88
C ASP A 23 15.93 17.15 -9.03
N TRP A 24 15.31 16.36 -8.15
CA TRP A 24 15.32 14.89 -8.21
C TRP A 24 14.36 14.28 -9.24
N GLU A 25 13.55 15.11 -9.90
CA GLU A 25 12.66 14.73 -11.00
C GLU A 25 13.17 15.19 -12.37
N ILE A 26 14.25 15.98 -12.40
CA ILE A 26 14.94 16.35 -13.62
C ILE A 26 15.64 15.09 -14.13
N ASP A 27 14.91 14.29 -14.90
CA ASP A 27 15.44 13.17 -15.66
C ASP A 27 16.51 13.71 -16.62
N ASN A 28 17.77 13.73 -16.18
CA ASN A 28 18.89 14.17 -16.99
C ASN A 28 19.07 13.31 -18.25
N ASN A 29 18.39 12.16 -18.33
CA ASN A 29 18.02 11.41 -19.53
C ASN A 29 16.86 10.45 -19.15
N GLU A 30 16.00 10.02 -20.09
CA GLU A 30 14.94 8.98 -19.89
C GLU A 30 15.45 7.60 -19.37
N LYS A 31 16.73 7.51 -18.98
CA LYS A 31 17.43 6.31 -18.50
C LYS A 31 17.70 6.32 -16.99
N SER A 32 17.21 7.32 -16.24
CA SER A 32 17.45 7.47 -14.79
C SER A 32 16.25 7.16 -13.89
N SER A 33 15.08 6.86 -14.47
CA SER A 33 13.83 6.57 -13.75
C SER A 33 13.30 5.17 -14.10
N PHE A 34 13.02 4.35 -13.09
CA PHE A 34 12.55 2.96 -13.28
C PHE A 34 11.32 2.66 -12.42
N ASN A 35 10.38 1.87 -12.95
CA ASN A 35 9.21 1.43 -12.21
C ASN A 35 9.41 0.03 -11.66
N LEU A 36 9.29 -0.14 -10.36
CA LEU A 36 9.41 -1.43 -9.69
C LEU A 36 8.05 -1.87 -9.19
N GLN A 37 7.45 -2.82 -9.91
CA GLN A 37 6.23 -3.47 -9.49
C GLN A 37 6.57 -4.67 -8.62
N ILE A 38 6.16 -4.60 -7.37
CA ILE A 38 6.26 -5.71 -6.44
C ILE A 38 4.92 -6.43 -6.45
N CYS A 39 4.94 -7.71 -6.80
CA CYS A 39 3.72 -8.42 -7.12
C CYS A 39 3.70 -9.84 -6.54
N THR A 40 2.50 -10.26 -6.13
CA THR A 40 2.20 -11.65 -5.77
C THR A 40 1.51 -12.32 -6.95
N ILE A 41 1.94 -13.53 -7.31
CA ILE A 41 1.31 -14.36 -8.34
C ILE A 41 0.46 -15.42 -7.67
N ASP A 42 -0.85 -15.40 -7.92
CA ASP A 42 -1.76 -16.47 -7.47
C ASP A 42 -1.65 -17.68 -8.41
N LEU A 43 -1.41 -18.88 -7.86
CA LEU A 43 -1.25 -20.10 -8.66
C LEU A 43 -2.63 -20.73 -8.94
N PRO A 44 -2.95 -21.05 -10.21
CA PRO A 44 -4.24 -21.66 -10.55
C PRO A 44 -4.51 -22.95 -9.77
N GLY A 45 -5.71 -23.08 -9.18
CA GLY A 45 -6.22 -24.33 -8.58
C GLY A 45 -6.20 -24.41 -7.05
N ARG A 46 -5.75 -23.38 -6.33
CA ARG A 46 -5.88 -23.30 -4.86
C ARG A 46 -6.97 -22.30 -4.46
N HIS A 47 -8.14 -22.81 -4.10
CA HIS A 47 -9.35 -22.01 -3.88
C HIS A 47 -9.61 -21.61 -2.41
N VAL A 48 -8.75 -21.98 -1.48
CA VAL A 48 -8.97 -21.76 -0.05
C VAL A 48 -7.68 -21.27 0.57
N CYS A 49 -7.71 -20.09 1.22
CA CYS A 49 -6.73 -19.54 2.17
C CYS A 49 -5.35 -20.24 2.13
N GLY A 50 -4.70 -20.19 0.98
CA GLY A 50 -3.59 -21.07 0.62
C GLY A 50 -2.60 -20.26 -0.16
N ILE A 51 -1.89 -19.42 0.57
CA ILE A 51 -1.06 -18.32 0.09
C ILE A 51 0.25 -18.87 -0.47
N THR A 52 0.17 -19.51 -1.64
CA THR A 52 1.31 -19.65 -2.53
C THR A 52 1.37 -18.45 -3.43
N CYS A 53 1.82 -17.34 -2.86
CA CYS A 53 2.18 -16.16 -3.62
C CYS A 53 3.70 -16.15 -3.74
N SER A 54 4.23 -16.21 -4.95
CA SER A 54 5.64 -15.91 -5.20
C SER A 54 5.77 -14.40 -5.34
N LEU A 55 6.70 -13.81 -4.59
CA LEU A 55 7.04 -12.41 -4.72
C LEU A 55 7.97 -12.20 -5.92
N THR A 56 7.65 -11.25 -6.79
CA THR A 56 8.48 -10.90 -7.94
C THR A 56 8.61 -9.40 -8.05
N ILE A 57 9.83 -8.96 -8.33
CA ILE A 57 10.15 -7.61 -8.74
C ILE A 57 10.09 -7.58 -10.27
N ALA A 58 9.21 -6.76 -10.83
CA ALA A 58 9.13 -6.49 -12.26
C ALA A 58 9.52 -5.05 -12.53
N VAL A 59 10.35 -4.81 -13.55
CA VAL A 59 10.75 -3.46 -13.95
C VAL A 59 10.21 -3.13 -15.32
N ASP A 60 9.59 -1.97 -15.46
CA ASP A 60 9.07 -1.44 -16.74
C ASP A 60 8.32 -2.49 -17.56
N THR A 61 7.46 -3.26 -16.88
CA THR A 61 6.61 -4.36 -17.41
C THR A 61 7.32 -5.66 -17.82
N ILE A 62 8.64 -5.76 -17.66
CA ILE A 62 9.37 -7.02 -17.78
C ILE A 62 9.39 -7.71 -16.42
N ALA A 63 8.38 -8.55 -16.16
CA ALA A 63 8.42 -9.51 -15.06
C ALA A 63 9.27 -10.71 -15.49
N ALA A 64 10.17 -11.18 -14.63
CA ALA A 64 10.72 -12.52 -14.81
C ALA A 64 9.55 -13.52 -14.67
N PRO A 65 9.21 -14.31 -15.70
CA PRO A 65 8.15 -15.29 -15.58
C PRO A 65 8.66 -16.42 -14.69
N LEU A 66 8.27 -16.43 -13.41
CA LEU A 66 8.42 -17.62 -12.59
C LEU A 66 7.28 -18.59 -12.93
N LEU A 67 7.36 -19.19 -14.12
CA LEU A 67 6.51 -20.30 -14.52
C LEU A 67 6.95 -21.55 -13.74
N ALA A 68 6.59 -21.63 -12.47
CA ALA A 68 6.81 -22.80 -11.63
C ALA A 68 5.76 -23.89 -11.92
N ILE A 69 5.61 -24.30 -13.18
CA ILE A 69 4.82 -25.47 -13.57
C ILE A 69 5.63 -26.27 -14.59
N THR A 70 6.20 -27.38 -14.10
CA THR A 70 6.67 -28.55 -14.86
C THR A 70 7.56 -28.27 -16.08
N LEU A 71 8.89 -28.20 -15.89
CA LEU A 71 9.97 -28.68 -16.78
C LEU A 71 11.34 -28.30 -16.15
N PRO A 72 12.46 -28.98 -16.46
CA PRO A 72 13.71 -28.86 -15.70
C PRO A 72 14.28 -27.44 -15.75
N ILE A 73 14.39 -26.89 -14.54
CA ILE A 73 14.82 -25.56 -14.12
C ILE A 73 16.32 -25.42 -14.38
N VAL A 74 16.74 -24.94 -15.57
CA VAL A 74 18.10 -24.37 -15.76
C VAL A 74 18.13 -23.31 -16.89
N GLN A 75 17.35 -23.44 -17.97
CA GLN A 75 17.63 -22.67 -19.20
C GLN A 75 16.83 -21.37 -19.42
N MET A 76 15.78 -21.08 -18.64
CA MET A 76 15.01 -19.82 -18.75
C MET A 76 15.34 -18.79 -17.65
N ILE A 77 16.28 -19.12 -16.76
CA ILE A 77 16.76 -18.26 -15.66
C ILE A 77 17.74 -17.18 -16.17
N ASN A 78 18.24 -17.31 -17.41
CA ASN A 78 19.50 -16.67 -17.82
C ASN A 78 19.41 -15.35 -18.60
N ARG A 79 18.23 -14.71 -18.77
CA ARG A 79 18.17 -13.46 -19.57
C ARG A 79 17.31 -12.29 -19.05
N SER A 80 16.46 -12.47 -18.03
CA SER A 80 15.47 -11.44 -17.67
C SER A 80 15.68 -10.76 -16.31
N ARG A 81 16.80 -10.99 -15.63
CA ARG A 81 17.07 -10.50 -14.25
C ARG A 81 18.05 -9.32 -14.15
N LEU A 82 18.55 -8.82 -15.27
CA LEU A 82 19.69 -7.90 -15.29
C LEU A 82 19.23 -6.46 -15.50
N PHE A 83 19.12 -5.69 -14.42
CA PHE A 83 19.09 -4.23 -14.48
C PHE A 83 20.52 -3.73 -14.29
N SER A 84 21.17 -3.36 -15.40
CA SER A 84 22.48 -2.71 -15.39
C SER A 84 22.27 -1.25 -15.72
N PHE A 85 22.77 -0.39 -14.84
CA PHE A 85 22.74 1.04 -15.03
C PHE A 85 24.09 1.53 -15.54
N LYS A 86 24.07 2.60 -16.34
CA LYS A 86 25.27 3.31 -16.79
C LYS A 86 25.49 4.48 -15.83
N LEU A 87 26.63 4.52 -15.14
CA LEU A 87 27.11 5.59 -14.24
C LEU A 87 26.41 6.95 -14.47
N VAL A 88 25.31 7.17 -13.76
CA VAL A 88 24.81 8.51 -13.42
C VAL A 88 24.82 8.62 -11.90
N PRO A 89 25.08 9.81 -11.32
CA PRO A 89 25.31 9.96 -9.89
C PRO A 89 24.10 9.54 -9.03
N THR A 90 22.89 9.74 -9.55
CA THR A 90 21.62 9.52 -8.85
C THR A 90 20.58 8.85 -9.75
N TYR A 91 19.76 7.98 -9.18
CA TYR A 91 18.62 7.33 -9.84
C TYR A 91 17.33 7.53 -9.05
N ARG A 92 16.21 7.63 -9.76
CA ARG A 92 14.87 7.62 -9.16
C ARG A 92 14.21 6.26 -9.39
N LEU A 93 13.86 5.56 -8.31
CA LEU A 93 13.07 4.35 -8.37
C LEU A 93 11.64 4.63 -7.91
N ARG A 94 10.68 4.24 -8.74
CA ARG A 94 9.24 4.32 -8.47
C ARG A 94 8.77 2.96 -7.99
N LEU A 95 8.77 2.77 -6.68
CA LEU A 95 8.30 1.54 -6.04
C LEU A 95 6.78 1.52 -6.03
N ILE A 96 6.17 0.44 -6.52
CA ILE A 96 4.72 0.27 -6.56
C ILE A 96 4.43 -1.15 -6.07
N ASN A 97 3.83 -1.27 -4.88
CA ASN A 97 3.36 -2.57 -4.41
C ASN A 97 1.98 -2.86 -4.99
N VAL A 98 1.96 -3.68 -6.03
CA VAL A 98 0.74 -4.16 -6.70
C VAL A 98 0.32 -5.55 -6.23
N ALA A 99 0.90 -6.04 -5.12
CA ALA A 99 0.53 -7.31 -4.50
C ALA A 99 -0.91 -7.32 -4.02
N VAL A 100 -1.45 -8.52 -3.87
CA VAL A 100 -2.86 -8.76 -3.51
C VAL A 100 -3.08 -8.92 -2.01
N LEU A 101 -1.99 -9.05 -1.25
CA LEU A 101 -2.01 -9.44 0.15
C LEU A 101 -0.86 -8.80 0.93
N ALA A 102 0.36 -9.29 0.72
CA ALA A 102 1.42 -9.08 1.70
C ALA A 102 2.06 -7.68 1.58
N PRO A 103 2.29 -7.00 2.72
CA PRO A 103 3.29 -5.95 2.78
C PRO A 103 4.67 -6.50 2.45
N VAL A 104 5.53 -5.62 1.94
CA VAL A 104 6.89 -5.95 1.52
C VAL A 104 7.86 -4.97 2.13
N ILE A 105 8.98 -5.48 2.61
CA ILE A 105 10.13 -4.70 3.02
C ILE A 105 11.05 -4.62 1.82
N PHE A 106 11.25 -3.42 1.28
CA PHE A 106 12.16 -3.14 0.19
C PHE A 106 13.51 -2.68 0.74
N SER A 107 14.60 -3.23 0.21
CA SER A 107 15.96 -2.79 0.50
C SER A 107 16.90 -3.08 -0.68
N ILE A 108 18.09 -2.47 -0.66
CA ILE A 108 19.17 -2.78 -1.60
C ILE A 108 20.44 -2.94 -0.77
N ASP A 109 21.10 -4.09 -0.90
CA ASP A 109 22.29 -4.40 -0.11
C ASP A 109 23.36 -3.33 -0.29
N ASP A 110 24.01 -2.93 0.80
CA ASP A 110 25.04 -1.87 0.85
C ASP A 110 24.58 -0.47 0.35
N HIS A 111 23.27 -0.21 0.26
CA HIS A 111 22.75 1.11 -0.12
C HIS A 111 21.85 1.67 0.99
N GLY A 112 22.05 2.96 1.29
CA GLY A 112 21.11 3.78 2.06
C GLY A 112 20.26 4.64 1.12
N PHE A 113 19.21 5.24 1.67
CA PHE A 113 18.50 6.35 1.03
C PHE A 113 19.14 7.68 1.49
N PRO A 114 18.79 8.83 0.89
CA PRO A 114 19.53 10.10 1.07
C PRO A 114 19.63 10.63 2.50
N SER A 115 18.88 10.06 3.46
CA SER A 115 19.17 10.21 4.89
C SER A 115 19.95 8.99 5.37
N GLU A 116 21.11 9.19 5.98
CA GLU A 116 21.99 8.13 6.57
C GLU A 116 21.28 7.24 7.62
N LEU A 117 19.98 7.46 7.88
CA LEU A 117 19.13 6.79 8.85
C LEU A 117 18.15 5.79 8.23
N ILE A 118 17.95 5.75 6.91
CA ILE A 118 16.95 4.87 6.28
C ILE A 118 17.63 3.99 5.22
N ASN A 119 17.49 2.67 5.35
CA ASN A 119 18.01 1.68 4.40
C ASN A 119 16.93 0.68 3.95
N SER A 120 15.70 0.83 4.43
CA SER A 120 14.56 0.00 4.06
C SER A 120 13.26 0.79 4.02
N LEU A 121 12.30 0.31 3.24
CA LEU A 121 10.95 0.84 3.20
C LEU A 121 9.94 -0.29 3.33
N THR A 122 8.92 -0.09 4.16
CA THR A 122 7.76 -0.99 4.20
C THR A 122 6.66 -0.46 3.26
N LEU A 123 6.26 -1.29 2.30
CA LEU A 123 5.20 -0.98 1.33
C LEU A 123 4.04 -1.94 1.52
N ASN A 124 2.88 -1.44 1.90
CA ASN A 124 1.65 -2.21 1.85
C ASN A 124 1.09 -2.33 0.42
N ALA A 125 0.17 -3.27 0.20
CA ALA A 125 -0.57 -3.38 -1.05
C ALA A 125 -1.23 -2.04 -1.40
N GLY A 126 -0.96 -1.52 -2.61
CA GLY A 126 -1.42 -0.22 -3.07
C GLY A 126 -0.48 0.95 -2.75
N HIS A 127 0.56 0.78 -1.91
CA HIS A 127 1.53 1.85 -1.64
C HIS A 127 2.44 2.12 -2.84
N ARG A 128 2.82 3.39 -2.98
CA ARG A 128 3.87 3.86 -3.88
C ARG A 128 4.87 4.71 -3.13
N TYR A 129 6.14 4.61 -3.50
CA TYR A 129 7.20 5.50 -3.05
C TYR A 129 8.14 5.81 -4.20
N ASP A 130 8.56 7.06 -4.28
CA ASP A 130 9.64 7.49 -5.15
C ASP A 130 10.89 7.67 -4.27
N ILE A 131 11.91 6.86 -4.51
CA ILE A 131 13.19 6.96 -3.80
C ILE A 131 14.29 7.40 -4.75
N VAL A 132 15.22 8.18 -4.23
CA VAL A 132 16.46 8.53 -4.91
C VAL A 132 17.57 7.67 -4.34
N ILE A 133 18.35 7.03 -5.20
CA ILE A 133 19.54 6.25 -4.80
C ILE A 133 20.75 6.96 -5.34
N GLU A 134 21.70 7.22 -4.45
CA GLU A 134 23.00 7.78 -4.79
C GLU A 134 23.99 6.64 -5.03
N THR A 135 24.81 6.80 -6.07
CA THR A 135 25.74 5.76 -6.54
C THR A 135 27.16 5.96 -6.04
N GLU A 136 27.41 7.04 -5.31
CA GLU A 136 28.71 7.33 -4.73
C GLU A 136 28.92 6.43 -3.52
N ASN A 137 29.93 5.54 -3.60
CA ASN A 137 30.29 4.68 -2.48
C ASN A 137 30.72 5.55 -1.28
N PRO A 138 29.99 5.53 -0.14
CA PRO A 138 30.34 6.34 1.04
C PRO A 138 31.72 6.00 1.62
N SER A 139 32.21 4.77 1.35
CA SER A 139 33.44 4.24 1.93
C SER A 139 34.72 4.50 1.10
N GLY A 140 34.61 5.10 -0.08
CA GLY A 140 35.76 5.38 -0.96
C GLY A 140 36.53 4.13 -1.44
N GLN A 141 36.00 2.92 -1.20
CA GLN A 141 36.59 1.65 -1.63
C GLN A 141 36.15 1.30 -3.07
N GLU A 142 37.04 0.71 -3.86
CA GLU A 142 36.65 0.08 -5.12
C GLU A 142 35.88 -1.22 -4.85
N ALA A 143 34.56 -1.12 -4.70
CA ALA A 143 33.67 -2.25 -4.95
C ALA A 143 32.52 -1.75 -5.81
N ILE A 144 32.51 -2.16 -7.08
CA ILE A 144 31.49 -1.81 -8.07
C ILE A 144 30.96 -3.13 -8.66
N GLY A 145 30.57 -4.04 -7.76
CA GLY A 145 29.96 -5.32 -8.11
C GLY A 145 28.44 -5.19 -8.29
N PRO A 146 27.75 -6.23 -8.77
CA PRO A 146 26.30 -6.28 -8.70
C PRO A 146 25.84 -6.47 -7.24
N TYR A 147 24.75 -5.82 -6.85
CA TYR A 147 24.11 -5.89 -5.53
C TYR A 147 22.70 -6.48 -5.62
N TRP A 148 22.25 -7.18 -4.59
CA TRP A 148 20.85 -7.59 -4.50
C TRP A 148 19.95 -6.42 -4.14
N MET A 149 18.93 -6.22 -4.96
CA MET A 149 17.71 -5.51 -4.59
C MET A 149 16.69 -6.54 -4.10
N ARG A 150 16.11 -6.27 -2.94
CA ARG A 150 15.28 -7.21 -2.22
C ARG A 150 13.90 -6.63 -1.99
N ALA A 151 12.89 -7.46 -2.21
CA ALA A 151 11.56 -7.27 -1.68
C ALA A 151 11.25 -8.49 -0.82
N VAL A 152 11.13 -8.31 0.49
CA VAL A 152 10.85 -9.39 1.45
C VAL A 152 9.41 -9.24 1.91
N GLY A 153 8.54 -10.14 1.49
CA GLY A 153 7.14 -10.17 1.93
C GLY A 153 7.04 -10.65 3.37
N LEU A 154 6.19 -10.01 4.16
CA LEU A 154 5.86 -10.52 5.50
C LEU A 154 5.05 -11.82 5.36
N TYR A 155 5.46 -12.85 6.11
CA TYR A 155 4.87 -14.19 6.07
C TYR A 155 4.75 -14.77 7.48
N GLY A 156 4.00 -15.87 7.62
CA GLY A 156 3.72 -16.49 8.91
C GLY A 156 2.47 -15.93 9.57
N LEU A 157 2.35 -16.12 10.89
CA LEU A 157 1.28 -15.48 11.66
C LEU A 157 1.69 -14.04 12.01
N PRO A 158 0.79 -13.07 11.86
CA PRO A 158 -0.62 -13.21 11.45
C PRO A 158 -0.84 -13.06 9.91
N TRP A 159 0.19 -12.64 9.16
CA TRP A 159 0.13 -12.27 7.73
C TRP A 159 -0.45 -13.31 6.77
N THR A 160 0.22 -14.45 6.64
CA THR A 160 -0.16 -15.49 5.68
C THR A 160 -0.85 -16.67 6.35
N ARG A 161 -1.12 -16.58 7.66
CA ARG A 161 -1.71 -17.63 8.51
C ARG A 161 -1.16 -19.03 8.22
N GLY A 162 0.10 -19.10 7.82
CA GLY A 162 0.74 -20.27 7.26
C GLY A 162 2.25 -20.09 7.25
N THR A 163 2.97 -21.12 7.65
CA THR A 163 4.44 -21.16 7.63
C THR A 163 4.94 -21.42 6.20
N ALA A 164 6.23 -21.16 5.94
CA ALA A 164 6.87 -21.53 4.68
C ALA A 164 6.67 -23.03 4.33
N ALA A 165 6.57 -23.90 5.35
CA ALA A 165 6.28 -25.32 5.17
C ALA A 165 4.86 -25.58 4.64
N THR A 166 3.87 -24.77 5.01
CA THR A 166 2.47 -24.91 4.57
C THR A 166 2.21 -24.30 3.19
N ALA A 167 3.01 -23.31 2.76
CA ALA A 167 2.89 -22.75 1.42
C ALA A 167 3.19 -23.84 0.35
N GLY A 168 4.17 -24.71 0.60
CA GLY A 168 4.50 -25.81 -0.30
C GLY A 168 5.40 -25.39 -1.46
N LYS A 169 5.61 -26.30 -2.41
CA LYS A 169 6.64 -26.17 -3.45
C LYS A 169 6.38 -24.95 -4.36
N GLY A 170 7.39 -24.09 -4.49
CA GLY A 170 7.37 -22.91 -5.37
C GLY A 170 7.10 -21.57 -4.67
N PHE A 171 6.76 -21.59 -3.37
CA PHE A 171 6.65 -20.38 -2.57
C PHE A 171 8.02 -19.71 -2.38
N THR A 172 8.08 -18.40 -2.57
CA THR A 172 9.19 -17.55 -2.17
C THR A 172 8.64 -16.29 -1.54
N TYR A 173 9.09 -15.99 -0.32
CA TYR A 173 8.78 -14.75 0.38
C TYR A 173 9.74 -13.62 -0.02
N GLU A 174 10.84 -13.95 -0.70
CA GLU A 174 11.82 -12.98 -1.16
C GLU A 174 11.78 -12.88 -2.69
N GLY A 175 11.57 -11.66 -3.19
CA GLY A 175 11.76 -11.27 -4.57
C GLY A 175 13.13 -10.61 -4.71
N LEU A 176 13.95 -11.12 -5.64
CA LEU A 176 15.30 -10.62 -5.89
C LEU A 176 15.41 -9.98 -7.28
N ALA A 177 16.10 -8.85 -7.34
CA ALA A 177 16.58 -8.22 -8.56
C ALA A 177 18.05 -7.81 -8.39
N ILE A 178 18.75 -7.53 -9.49
CA ILE A 178 20.17 -7.16 -9.48
C ILE A 178 20.29 -5.68 -9.81
N VAL A 179 21.04 -4.95 -8.97
CA VAL A 179 21.53 -3.59 -9.26
C VAL A 179 22.99 -3.71 -9.68
N SER A 180 23.33 -3.39 -10.93
CA SER A 180 24.72 -3.39 -11.39
C SER A 180 25.15 -2.03 -11.92
N TYR A 181 26.35 -1.61 -11.51
CA TYR A 181 26.99 -0.35 -11.90
C TYR A 181 28.03 -0.51 -13.02
N LYS A 182 28.35 -1.76 -13.41
CA LYS A 182 29.24 -2.09 -14.54
C LYS A 182 28.45 -2.63 -15.73
N THR A 183 29.05 -2.53 -16.92
CA THR A 183 28.53 -3.08 -18.18
C THR A 183 28.67 -4.59 -18.32
N ASP A 184 29.29 -5.28 -17.35
CA ASP A 184 29.40 -6.73 -17.39
C ASP A 184 28.09 -7.37 -16.89
N TYR A 185 27.27 -7.77 -17.84
CA TYR A 185 26.00 -8.45 -17.64
C TYR A 185 26.25 -9.93 -17.30
N GLY A 186 25.58 -10.45 -16.26
CA GLY A 186 25.45 -11.90 -16.04
C GLY A 186 26.14 -12.48 -14.79
N VAL A 187 26.67 -11.66 -13.89
CA VAL A 187 27.18 -12.12 -12.58
C VAL A 187 26.11 -11.88 -11.52
N GLU A 188 25.78 -12.91 -10.74
CA GLU A 188 24.90 -12.77 -9.57
C GLU A 188 25.64 -12.02 -8.44
N PRO A 189 24.97 -11.09 -7.74
CA PRO A 189 25.50 -10.45 -6.55
C PRO A 189 25.96 -11.45 -5.49
N THR A 190 27.08 -11.14 -4.84
CA THR A 190 27.54 -11.80 -3.61
C THR A 190 27.28 -10.95 -2.37
N SER A 191 26.52 -9.87 -2.51
CA SER A 191 26.16 -8.99 -1.40
C SER A 191 25.28 -9.72 -0.38
N GLU A 192 25.44 -9.38 0.89
CA GLU A 192 24.64 -9.93 1.97
C GLU A 192 23.53 -8.97 2.36
N MET A 193 22.39 -9.53 2.78
CA MET A 193 21.30 -8.73 3.34
C MET A 193 21.80 -7.98 4.58
N GLN A 194 21.50 -6.69 4.67
CA GLN A 194 21.82 -5.89 5.85
C GLN A 194 21.14 -6.46 7.10
N GLN A 195 21.89 -6.56 8.20
CA GLN A 195 21.39 -7.13 9.46
C GLN A 195 20.42 -6.20 10.19
N GLU A 196 20.63 -4.90 10.08
CA GLU A 196 19.79 -3.87 10.69
C GLU A 196 19.06 -3.11 9.58
N LEU A 197 17.74 -3.25 9.57
CA LEU A 197 16.86 -2.49 8.68
C LEU A 197 16.22 -1.35 9.48
N THR A 198 16.38 -0.14 8.98
CA THR A 198 15.76 1.06 9.53
C THR A 198 14.83 1.67 8.48
N THR A 199 13.62 1.96 8.91
CA THR A 199 12.55 2.59 8.12
C THR A 199 12.03 3.80 8.90
N ILE A 200 11.30 4.67 8.22
CA ILE A 200 10.52 5.76 8.81
C ILE A 200 9.06 5.31 8.99
N ASP A 201 8.37 5.82 10.02
CA ASP A 201 6.93 5.60 10.19
C ASP A 201 6.14 6.40 9.15
N GLU A 202 4.96 5.90 8.75
CA GLU A 202 4.10 6.58 7.80
C GLU A 202 3.67 7.98 8.27
N VAL A 203 3.48 8.17 9.59
CA VAL A 203 3.09 9.48 10.16
C VAL A 203 4.24 10.49 10.19
N GLU A 204 5.49 10.03 10.05
CA GLU A 204 6.68 10.88 10.11
C GLU A 204 7.03 11.50 8.75
N PHE A 205 6.39 11.05 7.66
CA PHE A 205 6.57 11.70 6.36
C PHE A 205 5.96 13.11 6.36
N THR A 206 6.74 14.08 5.90
CA THR A 206 6.29 15.46 5.72
C THR A 206 5.99 15.72 4.24
N PRO A 207 4.80 16.24 3.88
CA PRO A 207 4.48 16.56 2.50
C PRO A 207 5.29 17.77 2.04
N LEU A 208 5.79 17.73 0.79
CA LEU A 208 6.48 18.88 0.19
C LEU A 208 5.55 20.09 0.04
N SER A 209 4.29 19.84 -0.34
CA SER A 209 3.24 20.85 -0.39
C SER A 209 2.41 20.76 0.87
N ARG A 210 2.51 21.77 1.73
CA ARG A 210 1.77 21.81 3.00
C ARG A 210 0.27 21.91 2.74
N VAL A 211 -0.48 21.01 3.35
CA VAL A 211 -1.94 21.09 3.42
C VAL A 211 -2.31 21.48 4.84
N VAL A 212 -3.05 22.58 4.98
CA VAL A 212 -3.57 23.03 6.27
C VAL A 212 -5.08 22.83 6.24
N LEU A 213 -5.59 21.99 7.12
CA LEU A 213 -7.02 21.83 7.35
C LEU A 213 -7.47 22.62 8.57
N SER A 214 -8.80 22.77 8.72
CA SER A 214 -9.40 23.27 9.95
C SER A 214 -8.95 22.43 11.15
N GLN A 215 -8.64 23.09 12.27
CA GLN A 215 -8.31 22.41 13.52
C GLN A 215 -9.50 21.61 14.07
N MET A 216 -10.72 22.04 13.79
CA MET A 216 -11.95 21.35 14.17
C MET A 216 -12.55 20.63 12.97
N ALA A 217 -12.84 19.35 13.13
CA ALA A 217 -13.64 18.60 12.18
C ALA A 217 -15.11 19.03 12.28
N SER A 218 -15.78 19.10 11.12
CA SER A 218 -17.22 19.30 11.00
C SER A 218 -17.98 18.04 11.42
N ASP A 219 -17.42 16.87 11.08
CA ASP A 219 -17.95 15.56 11.43
C ASP A 219 -16.80 14.60 11.76
N CYS A 220 -17.04 13.68 12.69
CA CYS A 220 -16.07 12.68 13.11
C CYS A 220 -16.77 11.33 13.25
N ALA A 221 -16.27 10.34 12.50
CA ALA A 221 -16.80 8.97 12.55
C ALA A 221 -15.73 8.00 13.07
N ILE A 222 -16.12 7.14 14.01
CA ILE A 222 -15.32 6.01 14.47
C ILE A 222 -15.71 4.78 13.66
N LEU A 223 -14.80 4.29 12.84
CA LEU A 223 -14.98 3.12 12.00
C LEU A 223 -14.22 1.94 12.61
N LEU A 224 -14.94 1.11 13.36
CA LEU A 224 -14.41 -0.13 13.90
C LEU A 224 -14.51 -1.23 12.84
N PHE A 225 -13.43 -1.95 12.55
CA PHE A 225 -13.47 -3.02 11.56
C PHE A 225 -12.77 -4.29 12.02
N LYS A 226 -13.16 -5.42 11.43
CA LYS A 226 -12.53 -6.72 11.66
C LYS A 226 -12.73 -7.67 10.49
N MET A 227 -11.82 -8.63 10.37
CA MET A 227 -12.05 -9.88 9.65
C MET A 227 -12.51 -10.96 10.64
N GLU A 228 -13.61 -11.65 10.33
CA GLU A 228 -14.16 -12.74 11.15
C GLU A 228 -14.87 -13.74 10.24
N ASP A 229 -14.65 -15.04 10.46
CA ASP A 229 -15.27 -16.12 9.67
C ASP A 229 -15.15 -15.98 8.13
N GLY A 230 -14.06 -15.36 7.68
CA GLY A 230 -13.78 -15.12 6.25
C GLY A 230 -14.55 -13.96 5.63
N LEU A 231 -15.24 -13.14 6.44
CA LEU A 231 -15.94 -11.93 6.04
C LEU A 231 -15.31 -10.69 6.69
N GLY A 232 -15.42 -9.56 6.00
CA GLY A 232 -15.06 -8.24 6.51
C GLY A 232 -16.28 -7.52 7.07
N TYR A 233 -16.09 -6.85 8.21
CA TYR A 233 -17.16 -6.15 8.91
C TYR A 233 -16.73 -4.73 9.29
N PHE A 234 -17.68 -3.79 9.24
CA PHE A 234 -17.59 -2.45 9.83
C PHE A 234 -18.69 -2.23 10.85
N SER A 235 -18.36 -1.47 11.88
CA SER A 235 -19.28 -0.80 12.80
C SER A 235 -18.95 0.69 12.76
N ILE A 236 -19.99 1.53 12.69
CA ILE A 236 -19.88 2.99 12.65
C ILE A 236 -20.39 3.50 13.99
N ASP A 237 -19.57 4.28 14.70
CA ASP A 237 -19.94 4.95 15.96
C ASP A 237 -20.54 4.02 17.05
N GLY A 238 -20.17 2.75 17.02
CA GLY A 238 -20.62 1.73 17.97
C GLY A 238 -21.93 1.03 17.61
N ASP A 239 -22.46 1.26 16.41
CA ASP A 239 -23.57 0.49 15.84
C ASP A 239 -23.19 -0.98 15.60
N ASP A 240 -24.17 -1.79 15.21
CA ASP A 240 -23.95 -3.20 14.87
C ASP A 240 -22.93 -3.38 13.73
N PHE A 241 -22.28 -4.54 13.72
CA PHE A 241 -21.37 -4.88 12.64
C PHE A 241 -22.13 -5.28 11.37
N HIS A 242 -21.78 -4.64 10.26
CA HIS A 242 -22.30 -4.94 8.94
C HIS A 242 -21.18 -5.37 8.01
N THR A 243 -21.48 -6.37 7.17
CA THR A 243 -20.59 -6.77 6.07
C THR A 243 -21.08 -6.14 4.78
N PHE A 244 -20.18 -5.55 4.00
CA PHE A 244 -20.58 -4.90 2.77
C PHE A 244 -20.96 -5.92 1.71
N GLN A 245 -22.21 -5.81 1.26
CA GLN A 245 -22.71 -6.58 0.13
C GLN A 245 -22.48 -5.78 -1.14
N HIS A 246 -21.65 -6.30 -2.04
CA HIS A 246 -21.45 -5.68 -3.34
C HIS A 246 -22.79 -5.59 -4.08
N PRO A 247 -23.28 -4.38 -4.40
CA PRO A 247 -24.57 -4.25 -5.04
C PRO A 247 -24.51 -4.80 -6.47
N SER A 248 -25.62 -5.38 -6.93
CA SER A 248 -25.76 -5.93 -8.28
C SER A 248 -25.75 -4.85 -9.36
N GLU A 249 -26.07 -3.61 -8.99
CA GLU A 249 -26.04 -2.43 -9.84
C GLU A 249 -24.99 -1.44 -9.35
N ALA A 250 -24.45 -0.61 -10.25
CA ALA A 250 -23.46 0.37 -9.84
C ALA A 250 -24.13 1.42 -8.90
N PRO A 251 -23.58 1.64 -7.69
CA PRO A 251 -24.16 2.54 -6.69
C PRO A 251 -24.47 3.94 -7.23
N LEU A 252 -23.61 4.45 -8.12
CA LEU A 252 -23.78 5.74 -8.76
C LEU A 252 -25.11 5.86 -9.51
N PHE A 253 -25.48 4.86 -10.31
CA PHE A 253 -26.74 4.86 -11.06
C PHE A 253 -27.93 4.70 -10.13
N SER A 254 -27.82 3.82 -9.14
CA SER A 254 -28.86 3.60 -8.13
C SER A 254 -29.16 4.89 -7.35
N ILE A 255 -28.13 5.60 -6.88
CA ILE A 255 -28.26 6.85 -6.12
C ILE A 255 -28.76 8.00 -7.02
N ALA A 256 -28.27 8.08 -8.26
CA ALA A 256 -28.74 9.06 -9.24
C ALA A 256 -30.22 8.87 -9.58
N ASN A 257 -30.69 7.63 -9.65
CA ASN A 257 -32.10 7.26 -9.85
C ASN A 257 -32.98 7.42 -8.61
N GLY A 258 -32.44 7.98 -7.52
CA GLY A 258 -33.22 8.37 -6.37
C GLY A 258 -33.19 7.39 -5.20
N LEU A 259 -32.43 6.30 -5.27
CA LEU A 259 -32.31 5.38 -4.13
C LEU A 259 -31.64 6.08 -2.93
N THR A 260 -32.22 5.80 -1.77
CA THR A 260 -31.81 6.30 -0.46
C THR A 260 -31.44 5.10 0.39
N ASN A 261 -30.48 4.28 -0.05
CA ASN A 261 -29.98 3.25 0.85
C ASN A 261 -29.41 3.92 2.11
N GLU A 262 -29.81 3.41 3.27
CA GLU A 262 -29.43 3.91 4.59
C GLU A 262 -28.05 3.39 5.01
N GLU A 263 -27.52 2.37 4.32
CA GLU A 263 -26.20 1.75 4.55
C GLU A 263 -25.01 2.59 4.02
N LEU A 264 -25.21 3.89 3.82
CA LEU A 264 -24.27 4.79 3.15
C LEU A 264 -23.94 5.95 4.09
N HIS A 265 -22.66 6.10 4.44
CA HIS A 265 -22.21 7.25 5.22
C HIS A 265 -22.22 8.48 4.30
N LYS A 266 -23.04 9.47 4.68
CA LYS A 266 -23.31 10.67 3.89
C LYS A 266 -22.49 11.81 4.43
N ILE A 267 -21.76 12.46 3.54
CA ILE A 267 -20.91 13.59 3.86
C ILE A 267 -21.36 14.76 2.99
N GLU A 268 -21.50 15.97 3.55
CA GLU A 268 -21.91 17.15 2.79
C GLU A 268 -20.69 17.90 2.21
N TYR A 269 -20.92 18.64 1.12
CA TYR A 269 -19.84 19.36 0.43
C TYR A 269 -19.22 20.44 1.32
N GLY A 270 -17.89 20.47 1.37
CA GLY A 270 -17.10 21.45 2.11
C GLY A 270 -16.92 21.14 3.60
N GLU A 271 -17.50 20.05 4.10
CA GLU A 271 -17.26 19.60 5.47
C GLU A 271 -15.82 19.10 5.64
N HIS A 272 -15.23 19.39 6.80
CA HIS A 272 -13.95 18.81 7.21
C HIS A 272 -14.20 17.53 7.99
N ILE A 273 -13.82 16.40 7.44
CA ILE A 273 -14.15 15.09 7.98
C ILE A 273 -12.96 14.52 8.70
N GLU A 274 -13.19 14.00 9.90
CA GLU A 274 -12.26 13.13 10.62
C GLU A 274 -12.79 11.70 10.63
N VAL A 275 -11.92 10.75 10.32
CA VAL A 275 -12.23 9.33 10.39
C VAL A 275 -11.22 8.67 11.31
N VAL A 276 -11.70 8.09 12.40
CA VAL A 276 -10.89 7.24 13.30
C VAL A 276 -11.13 5.79 12.90
N LEU A 277 -10.21 5.24 12.13
CA LEU A 277 -10.27 3.86 11.66
C LEU A 277 -9.58 2.94 12.66
N VAL A 278 -10.25 1.87 13.08
CA VAL A 278 -9.81 1.07 14.24
C VAL A 278 -9.83 -0.42 13.92
N SER A 279 -8.68 -1.08 14.11
CA SER A 279 -8.54 -2.53 14.04
C SER A 279 -8.62 -3.14 15.43
N ILE A 280 -9.40 -4.22 15.55
CA ILE A 280 -9.48 -5.08 16.74
C ILE A 280 -8.96 -6.48 16.44
N LYS A 281 -7.99 -6.58 15.52
CA LYS A 281 -7.30 -7.81 15.13
C LYS A 281 -5.79 -7.57 15.10
N ASP A 282 -5.03 -8.65 15.20
CA ASP A 282 -3.57 -8.67 15.23
C ASP A 282 -2.93 -8.52 13.84
N GLU A 283 -3.74 -8.29 12.80
CA GLU A 283 -3.31 -8.06 11.43
C GLU A 283 -3.34 -6.55 11.11
N GLN A 284 -2.31 -6.05 10.40
CA GLN A 284 -2.36 -4.69 9.85
C GLN A 284 -3.16 -4.68 8.55
N HIS A 285 -3.84 -3.58 8.27
CA HIS A 285 -4.67 -3.45 7.08
C HIS A 285 -4.34 -2.18 6.31
N PRO A 286 -3.94 -2.27 5.02
CA PRO A 286 -3.89 -1.10 4.17
C PRO A 286 -5.29 -0.72 3.73
N PHE A 287 -5.70 0.51 4.01
CA PHE A 287 -6.98 1.06 3.58
C PHE A 287 -6.78 2.09 2.48
N HIS A 288 -7.61 2.02 1.45
CA HIS A 288 -7.59 2.93 0.32
C HIS A 288 -8.89 3.71 0.26
N MET A 289 -8.76 5.04 0.13
CA MET A 289 -9.87 5.96 -0.10
C MET A 289 -9.85 6.42 -1.55
N HIS A 290 -10.94 6.18 -2.27
CA HIS A 290 -11.09 6.72 -3.62
C HIS A 290 -11.33 8.23 -3.56
N SER A 291 -10.89 8.94 -4.61
CA SER A 291 -11.09 10.39 -4.83
C SER A 291 -10.32 11.34 -3.93
N HIS A 292 -9.93 10.92 -2.73
CA HIS A 292 -9.27 11.76 -1.75
C HIS A 292 -7.86 11.28 -1.41
N ALA A 293 -7.03 12.22 -0.98
CA ALA A 293 -5.77 11.94 -0.33
C ALA A 293 -5.70 12.56 1.08
N PRO A 294 -6.45 12.02 2.07
CA PRO A 294 -6.44 12.51 3.45
C PRO A 294 -5.06 12.72 4.06
N LEU A 295 -5.02 13.67 5.00
CA LEU A 295 -3.93 13.79 5.96
C LEU A 295 -4.01 12.63 6.94
N VAL A 296 -2.86 11.98 7.17
CA VAL A 296 -2.68 11.04 8.26
C VAL A 296 -2.24 11.82 9.49
N VAL A 297 -3.16 12.06 10.43
CA VAL A 297 -2.93 12.98 11.56
C VAL A 297 -2.64 12.25 12.88
N GLY A 298 -2.73 10.93 12.89
CA GLY A 298 -2.40 10.12 14.06
C GLY A 298 -2.49 8.63 13.75
N SER A 299 -1.64 7.84 14.39
CA SER A 299 -1.63 6.38 14.30
C SER A 299 -1.06 5.80 15.58
N GLY A 300 -1.46 4.59 15.94
CA GLY A 300 -0.85 3.87 17.06
C GLY A 300 -1.76 2.82 17.65
N VAL A 301 -1.50 2.49 18.92
CA VAL A 301 -2.22 1.45 19.65
C VAL A 301 -2.66 1.98 21.02
N VAL A 302 -3.97 1.90 21.31
CA VAL A 302 -4.58 2.33 22.58
C VAL A 302 -5.79 1.46 22.92
N SER A 303 -6.33 1.55 24.14
CA SER A 303 -7.55 0.80 24.46
C SER A 303 -8.76 1.31 23.67
N LEU A 304 -9.69 0.41 23.32
CA LEU A 304 -10.96 0.78 22.68
C LEU A 304 -11.76 1.82 23.48
N LYS A 305 -11.62 1.78 24.81
CA LYS A 305 -12.24 2.78 25.69
C LYS A 305 -11.69 4.18 25.42
N GLN A 306 -10.36 4.32 25.33
CA GLN A 306 -9.73 5.61 25.02
C GLN A 306 -10.18 6.14 23.66
N ILE A 307 -10.32 5.29 22.65
CA ILE A 307 -10.82 5.70 21.33
C ILE A 307 -12.25 6.25 21.44
N ARG A 308 -13.15 5.49 22.06
CA ARG A 308 -14.57 5.87 22.24
C ARG A 308 -14.76 7.12 23.09
N ASP A 309 -13.86 7.36 24.04
CA ASP A 309 -13.89 8.54 24.91
C ASP A 309 -13.17 9.75 24.29
N ASN A 310 -12.68 9.66 23.04
CA ASN A 310 -11.87 10.68 22.38
C ASN A 310 -10.60 11.07 23.17
N GLN A 311 -9.90 10.08 23.71
CA GLN A 311 -8.67 10.19 24.50
C GLN A 311 -7.46 9.64 23.73
N LEU A 312 -7.36 9.98 22.44
CA LEU A 312 -6.20 9.67 21.62
C LEU A 312 -5.00 10.54 22.01
N PRO A 313 -3.76 10.08 21.76
CA PRO A 313 -2.58 10.94 21.76
C PRO A 313 -2.77 12.20 20.89
N PRO A 314 -2.02 13.28 21.15
CA PRO A 314 -2.13 14.51 20.35
C PRO A 314 -1.96 14.24 18.85
N LEU A 315 -2.93 14.73 18.06
CA LEU A 315 -2.90 14.60 16.61
C LEU A 315 -1.94 15.61 15.99
N GLN A 316 -1.19 15.18 14.98
CA GLN A 316 -0.39 16.03 14.12
C GLN A 316 -1.30 16.66 13.06
N LEU A 317 -1.76 17.88 13.29
CA LEU A 317 -2.67 18.60 12.38
C LEU A 317 -1.95 19.50 11.37
N GLU A 318 -0.64 19.65 11.51
CA GLU A 318 0.21 20.44 10.62
C GLU A 318 1.30 19.55 10.03
N ASP A 319 1.63 19.78 8.76
CA ASP A 319 2.72 19.10 8.05
C ASP A 319 2.59 17.56 8.05
N SER A 320 1.37 17.03 8.21
CA SER A 320 1.09 15.60 8.23
C SER A 320 1.07 15.02 6.82
N MET A 321 1.53 13.77 6.68
CA MET A 321 1.58 13.05 5.41
C MET A 321 0.21 13.01 4.73
N THR A 322 0.19 13.25 3.42
CA THR A 322 -0.98 13.03 2.56
C THR A 322 -0.68 11.91 1.56
N ARG A 323 -1.54 10.91 1.50
CA ARG A 323 -1.51 9.81 0.51
C ARG A 323 -2.93 9.30 0.31
N ASP A 324 -3.14 8.20 -0.40
CA ASP A 324 -4.48 7.62 -0.70
C ASP A 324 -4.65 6.17 -0.19
N VAL A 325 -3.56 5.52 0.23
CA VAL A 325 -3.55 4.21 0.87
C VAL A 325 -2.76 4.33 2.17
N TYR A 326 -3.29 3.85 3.30
CA TYR A 326 -2.72 4.06 4.62
C TYR A 326 -2.76 2.78 5.44
N THR A 327 -1.85 2.67 6.41
CA THR A 327 -1.73 1.48 7.23
C THR A 327 -2.46 1.66 8.54
N VAL A 328 -3.48 0.83 8.79
CA VAL A 328 -4.01 0.68 10.16
C VAL A 328 -3.14 -0.33 10.90
N PRO A 329 -2.52 0.04 12.03
CA PRO A 329 -1.70 -0.87 12.80
C PRO A 329 -2.54 -2.01 13.39
N PRO A 330 -1.92 -3.16 13.68
CA PRO A 330 -2.59 -4.25 14.39
C PRO A 330 -2.82 -3.88 15.86
N CYS A 331 -3.69 -4.64 16.53
CA CYS A 331 -3.72 -4.66 17.99
C CYS A 331 -2.51 -5.41 18.57
N THR A 332 -2.26 -5.25 19.87
CA THR A 332 -1.37 -6.11 20.66
C THR A 332 -2.06 -7.46 20.90
N PRO A 333 -1.49 -8.60 20.43
CA PRO A 333 -2.11 -9.91 20.58
C PRO A 333 -2.27 -10.37 22.04
N ASP A 334 -3.44 -10.92 22.37
CA ASP A 334 -3.77 -11.61 23.63
C ASP A 334 -4.21 -13.05 23.37
N GLY A 335 -3.27 -13.87 22.85
CA GLY A 335 -3.56 -15.23 22.42
C GLY A 335 -4.15 -15.32 21.00
N PRO A 336 -4.69 -16.48 20.60
CA PRO A 336 -4.98 -16.80 19.19
C PRO A 336 -6.00 -15.90 18.49
N ASP A 337 -6.89 -15.24 19.25
CA ASP A 337 -7.97 -14.40 18.70
C ASP A 337 -8.27 -13.16 19.58
N GLY A 338 -7.41 -12.89 20.57
CA GLY A 338 -7.59 -11.81 21.54
C GLY A 338 -6.72 -10.60 21.23
N CYS A 339 -7.18 -9.44 21.65
CA CYS A 339 -6.43 -8.18 21.61
C CYS A 339 -6.46 -7.52 22.99
N LEU A 340 -5.30 -7.07 23.48
CA LEU A 340 -5.22 -6.29 24.73
C LEU A 340 -5.73 -4.85 24.53
N ASP A 341 -5.63 -4.36 23.32
CA ASP A 341 -5.90 -2.97 22.90
C ASP A 341 -6.40 -2.96 21.45
N ALA A 342 -6.40 -1.80 20.79
CA ALA A 342 -6.80 -1.63 19.41
C ALA A 342 -5.81 -0.76 18.66
N GLY A 343 -5.49 -1.17 17.43
CA GLY A 343 -4.75 -0.32 16.50
C GLY A 343 -5.68 0.74 15.92
N TYR A 344 -5.21 1.98 15.81
CA TYR A 344 -6.00 3.09 15.26
C TYR A 344 -5.20 3.91 14.26
N LEU A 345 -5.92 4.53 13.34
CA LEU A 345 -5.44 5.49 12.36
C LEU A 345 -6.45 6.64 12.28
N VAL A 346 -5.99 7.88 12.29
CA VAL A 346 -6.84 9.07 12.18
C VAL A 346 -6.56 9.77 10.86
N LEU A 347 -7.59 9.87 10.03
CA LEU A 347 -7.55 10.53 8.73
C LEU A 347 -8.36 11.82 8.77
N ARG A 348 -7.87 12.87 8.12
CA ARG A 348 -8.63 14.11 7.90
C ARG A 348 -8.61 14.55 6.45
N PHE A 349 -9.77 14.94 5.92
CA PHE A 349 -9.89 15.47 4.56
C PHE A 349 -11.05 16.48 4.47
N THR A 350 -11.10 17.22 3.37
CA THR A 350 -12.25 18.08 3.05
C THR A 350 -13.11 17.37 2.02
N ALA A 351 -14.41 17.34 2.22
CA ALA A 351 -15.36 16.78 1.28
C ALA A 351 -15.58 17.72 0.08
N ASP A 352 -14.62 17.77 -0.85
CA ASP A 352 -14.62 18.66 -2.01
C ASP A 352 -14.76 17.95 -3.38
N SER A 353 -15.05 16.65 -3.38
CA SER A 353 -15.17 15.79 -4.55
C SER A 353 -16.54 15.08 -4.60
N PRO A 354 -17.61 15.75 -5.08
CA PRO A 354 -18.95 15.17 -5.14
C PRO A 354 -19.01 13.84 -5.89
N GLY A 355 -19.50 12.78 -5.26
CA GLY A 355 -19.54 11.47 -5.88
C GLY A 355 -19.91 10.32 -4.95
N VAL A 356 -19.65 9.11 -5.45
CA VAL A 356 -19.87 7.85 -4.73
C VAL A 356 -18.56 7.08 -4.75
N TRP A 357 -17.87 7.07 -3.62
CA TRP A 357 -16.48 6.63 -3.52
C TRP A 357 -16.39 5.39 -2.64
N ILE A 358 -15.63 4.39 -3.07
CA ILE A 358 -15.37 3.22 -2.25
C ILE A 358 -14.21 3.52 -1.29
N PHE A 359 -14.37 3.10 -0.04
CA PHE A 359 -13.34 3.09 0.98
C PHE A 359 -13.16 1.66 1.44
N HIS A 360 -11.96 1.09 1.29
CA HIS A 360 -11.79 -0.35 1.47
C HIS A 360 -10.39 -0.77 1.85
N CYS A 361 -10.28 -1.96 2.45
CA CYS A 361 -8.99 -2.61 2.58
C CYS A 361 -8.44 -2.98 1.19
N HIS A 362 -7.18 -2.66 0.93
CA HIS A 362 -6.51 -2.91 -0.36
C HIS A 362 -5.90 -4.33 -0.44
N ILE A 363 -6.08 -5.15 0.60
CA ILE A 363 -5.91 -6.60 0.49
C ILE A 363 -7.11 -7.14 -0.31
N ASP A 364 -6.85 -7.66 -1.50
CA ASP A 364 -7.90 -8.03 -2.47
C ASP A 364 -8.82 -9.15 -1.94
N TRP A 365 -8.31 -10.01 -1.04
CA TRP A 365 -9.10 -11.00 -0.32
C TRP A 365 -10.08 -10.36 0.66
N HIS A 366 -9.65 -9.33 1.38
CA HIS A 366 -10.49 -8.63 2.36
C HIS A 366 -11.53 -7.75 1.65
N LEU A 367 -11.15 -7.05 0.58
CA LEU A 367 -12.10 -6.33 -0.29
C LEU A 367 -13.21 -7.27 -0.78
N LYS A 368 -12.85 -8.42 -1.35
CA LYS A 368 -13.83 -9.42 -1.82
C LYS A 368 -14.70 -9.97 -0.70
N ALA A 369 -14.16 -10.06 0.51
CA ALA A 369 -14.86 -10.53 1.70
C ALA A 369 -15.79 -9.48 2.32
N GLY A 370 -15.89 -8.27 1.74
CA GLY A 370 -16.79 -7.22 2.22
C GLY A 370 -16.12 -6.22 3.18
N LEU A 371 -14.78 -6.22 3.31
CA LEU A 371 -14.06 -5.17 4.05
C LEU A 371 -13.94 -3.88 3.22
N SER A 372 -15.10 -3.35 2.84
CA SER A 372 -15.30 -2.10 2.14
C SER A 372 -16.52 -1.35 2.66
N MET A 373 -16.63 -0.07 2.34
CA MET A 373 -17.83 0.73 2.48
C MET A 373 -17.93 1.73 1.32
N ILE A 374 -19.08 2.39 1.19
CA ILE A 374 -19.32 3.42 0.20
C ILE A 374 -19.56 4.76 0.91
N LEU A 375 -18.76 5.74 0.54
CA LEU A 375 -18.91 7.14 0.93
C LEU A 375 -19.76 7.86 -0.12
N VAL A 376 -20.80 8.53 0.33
CA VAL A 376 -21.68 9.32 -0.54
C VAL A 376 -21.50 10.78 -0.22
N GLU A 377 -20.79 11.48 -1.10
CA GLU A 377 -20.30 12.81 -0.83
C GLU A 377 -21.04 13.86 -1.65
N ALA A 378 -21.59 14.87 -0.98
CA ALA A 378 -22.30 15.99 -1.60
C ALA A 378 -23.48 15.55 -2.47
N LYS A 379 -24.36 14.68 -1.93
CA LYS A 379 -25.51 14.08 -2.64
C LYS A 379 -26.37 15.09 -3.41
N ARG A 380 -26.56 16.29 -2.85
CA ARG A 380 -27.36 17.35 -3.48
C ARG A 380 -26.71 17.90 -4.75
N ASN A 381 -25.37 17.96 -4.79
CA ASN A 381 -24.62 18.60 -5.87
C ASN A 381 -24.75 17.83 -7.18
N TYR A 382 -24.58 16.50 -7.18
CA TYR A 382 -24.66 15.72 -8.41
C TYR A 382 -26.10 15.32 -8.80
N LYS A 383 -27.08 15.32 -7.88
CA LYS A 383 -28.51 15.25 -8.27
C LYS A 383 -28.92 16.45 -9.14
N SER A 384 -28.40 17.64 -8.84
CA SER A 384 -28.72 18.86 -9.61
C SER A 384 -28.07 18.90 -11.00
N ARG A 385 -26.95 18.19 -11.18
CA ARG A 385 -26.20 18.12 -12.44
C ARG A 385 -26.71 17.05 -13.42
N GLY A 386 -27.55 16.11 -12.95
CA GLY A 386 -27.97 14.94 -13.73
C GLY A 386 -26.83 13.94 -13.94
N LEU A 387 -27.06 12.88 -14.73
CA LEU A 387 -26.04 11.90 -15.14
C LEU A 387 -25.04 12.46 -16.19
N ASN A 388 -25.25 13.69 -16.66
CA ASN A 388 -24.48 14.33 -17.71
C ASN A 388 -23.16 15.07 -17.30
N PRO A 389 -22.49 14.75 -16.16
CA PRO A 389 -21.11 15.19 -15.94
C PRO A 389 -20.07 14.06 -15.93
N PHE A 390 -20.38 12.86 -16.45
CA PHE A 390 -19.43 11.75 -16.64
C PHE A 390 -19.13 11.49 -18.12
#